data_AF-A0A953CKA2-F1
#
_entry.id   AF-A0A953CKA2-F1
#
_cell.length_a   1.000
_cell.length_b   1.000
_cell.length_c   1.000
_cell.angle_alpha   90.00
_cell.angle_beta   90.00
_cell.angle_gamma   90.00
#
_symmetry.space_group_name_H-M   'P 1'
#
loop_
_entity.id
_entity.type
_entity.pdbx_description
1 polymer ?
#
loop_
_entity_poly.entity_id
_entity_poly.type
_entity_poly.pdbx_seq_one_letter_code
_entity_poly.pdbx_strand_id
1 'polypeptide(L)' 'MNRGFLIGAIVGATLTGTVAAVAQVYATVDTNGVLKGYIVQKNGRTVCKNPEAWLDFRGQGNFIVCP' A
#
# COMPACT_ATOMS: atom_id res chain seq x y z
N MET A 1 -2.98 44.04 16.54
CA MET A 1 -2.89 42.69 15.95
C MET A 1 -3.71 41.73 16.81
N ASN A 2 -4.83 41.24 16.29
CA ASN A 2 -5.81 40.45 17.05
C ASN A 2 -5.27 39.04 17.34
N ARG A 3 -5.06 38.73 18.63
CA ARG A 3 -4.52 37.45 19.12
C ARG A 3 -5.31 36.22 18.64
N GLY A 4 -6.58 36.39 18.27
CA GLY A 4 -7.42 35.30 17.73
C GLY A 4 -7.02 34.79 16.35
N PHE A 5 -6.39 35.61 15.50
CA PHE A 5 -6.00 35.21 14.14
C PHE A 5 -4.79 34.27 14.14
N LEU A 6 -3.83 34.51 15.05
CA LEU A 6 -2.64 33.66 15.22
C LEU A 6 -3.00 32.26 15.73
N ILE A 7 -3.97 32.17 16.64
CA ILE A 7 -4.41 30.87 17.18
C ILE A 7 -5.14 30.06 16.09
N GLY A 8 -6.01 30.71 15.30
CA GLY A 8 -6.71 30.06 14.19
C GLY A 8 -5.75 29.51 13.11
N ALA A 9 -4.68 30.24 12.81
CA ALA A 9 -3.67 29.82 11.82
C ALA A 9 -2.85 28.61 12.31
N ILE A 10 -2.49 28.56 13.60
CA ILE A 10 -1.71 27.45 14.18
C ILE A 10 -2.56 26.16 14.22
N VAL A 11 -3.83 26.25 14.62
CA VAL A 11 -4.73 25.09 14.65
C VAL A 11 -5.02 24.60 13.23
N GLY A 12 -5.27 25.51 12.27
CA GLY A 12 -5.50 25.16 10.87
C GLY A 12 -4.32 24.45 10.20
N ALA A 13 -3.09 24.82 10.56
CA ALA A 13 -1.87 24.22 10.00
C ALA A 13 -1.57 22.80 10.51
N THR A 14 -2.16 22.37 11.63
CA THR A 14 -1.98 21.00 12.16
C THR A 14 -2.92 19.96 11.54
N LEU A 15 -3.97 20.40 10.85
CA LEU A 15 -4.99 19.54 10.24
C LEU A 15 -4.74 19.20 8.77
N THR A 16 -3.70 19.77 8.13
CA THR A 16 -3.22 19.31 6.82
C THR A 16 -2.48 17.99 7.02
N GLY A 17 -3.30 16.95 7.15
CA GLY A 17 -2.94 15.59 7.49
C GLY A 17 -1.75 15.07 6.69
N THR A 18 -0.83 14.49 7.43
CA THR A 18 0.19 13.56 6.98
C THR A 18 -0.42 12.50 6.07
N VAL A 19 -0.27 12.67 4.75
CA VAL A 19 -0.44 11.57 3.82
C VAL A 19 0.69 10.57 4.08
N ALA A 20 0.37 9.50 4.81
CA ALA A 20 1.30 8.39 4.97
C ALA A 20 1.57 7.79 3.58
N ALA A 21 2.73 8.07 3.02
CA ALA A 21 3.21 7.42 1.82
C ALA A 21 3.33 5.92 2.14
N VAL A 22 2.38 5.12 1.66
CA VAL A 22 2.50 3.66 1.73
C VAL A 22 3.64 3.28 0.80
N ALA A 23 4.77 2.86 1.37
CA ALA A 23 5.83 2.24 0.59
C ALA A 23 5.21 1.00 -0.08
N GLN A 24 5.05 1.04 -1.40
CA GLN A 24 4.65 -0.13 -2.15
C GLN A 24 5.82 -1.11 -2.04
N VAL A 25 5.68 -2.11 -1.15
CA VAL A 25 6.64 -3.19 -1.04
C VAL A 25 6.50 -4.02 -2.32
N TYR A 26 7.40 -3.80 -3.27
CA TYR A 26 7.56 -4.64 -4.44
C TYR A 26 8.14 -5.97 -3.96
N ALA A 27 7.28 -6.99 -3.83
CA ALA A 27 7.70 -8.36 -3.59
C ALA A 27 7.93 -9.03 -4.95
N THR A 28 9.19 -9.20 -5.33
CA THR A 28 9.57 -10.04 -6.47
C THR A 28 9.82 -11.44 -5.95
N VAL A 29 9.09 -12.43 -6.48
CA VAL A 29 9.24 -13.83 -6.09
C VAL A 29 9.62 -14.61 -7.34
N ASP A 30 10.89 -15.01 -7.43
CA ASP A 30 11.43 -15.80 -8.56
C ASP A 30 11.10 -17.30 -8.45
N THR A 31 9.93 -17.62 -7.90
CA THR A 31 9.45 -18.99 -7.77
C THR A 31 7.93 -19.04 -7.80
N ASN A 32 7.39 -20.20 -8.15
CA ASN A 32 5.97 -20.49 -8.04
C ASN A 32 5.60 -20.83 -6.59
N GLY A 33 4.38 -20.49 -6.16
CA GLY A 33 3.79 -21.02 -4.93
C GLY A 33 3.14 -19.98 -4.02
N VAL A 34 2.69 -20.43 -2.85
CA VAL A 34 1.91 -19.62 -1.90
C VAL A 34 2.80 -18.69 -1.08
N LEU A 35 2.52 -17.39 -1.14
CA LEU A 35 3.17 -16.35 -0.34
C LEU A 35 2.54 -16.24 1.05
N LYS A 36 2.91 -17.14 1.96
CA LYS A 36 2.36 -17.14 3.32
C LYS A 36 2.69 -15.86 4.08
N GLY A 37 1.70 -15.30 4.77
CA GLY A 37 1.78 -14.06 5.54
C GLY A 37 1.49 -12.79 4.74
N TYR A 38 1.31 -12.88 3.41
CA TYR A 38 1.10 -11.71 2.57
C TYR A 38 -0.39 -11.35 2.44
N ILE A 39 -0.65 -10.06 2.26
CA ILE A 39 -1.99 -9.51 2.05
C ILE A 39 -1.97 -8.69 0.77
N VAL A 40 -2.81 -9.06 -0.20
CA VAL A 40 -3.04 -8.24 -1.39
C VAL A 40 -4.12 -7.23 -1.07
N GLN A 41 -3.86 -5.96 -1.37
CA GLN A 41 -4.80 -4.88 -1.18
C GLN A 41 -5.07 -4.14 -2.49
N LYS A 42 -6.32 -3.71 -2.68
CA LYS A 42 -6.75 -2.84 -3.78
C LYS A 42 -7.60 -1.73 -3.20
N ASN A 43 -7.20 -0.48 -3.41
CA ASN A 43 -7.91 0.70 -2.92
C ASN A 43 -8.20 0.64 -1.40
N GLY A 44 -7.21 0.23 -0.60
CA GLY A 44 -7.32 0.14 0.85
C GLY A 44 -8.17 -1.04 1.37
N ARG A 45 -8.67 -1.92 0.49
CA ARG A 45 -9.41 -3.13 0.88
C ARG A 45 -8.56 -4.36 0.65
N THR A 46 -8.60 -5.30 1.60
CA THR A 46 -8.02 -6.63 1.43
C THR A 46 -8.75 -7.38 0.31
N VAL A 47 -8.01 -7.79 -0.71
CA VAL A 47 -8.47 -8.65 -1.80
C VAL A 47 -8.32 -10.11 -1.39
N CYS A 48 -7.11 -10.50 -0.95
CA CYS A 48 -6.84 -11.85 -0.50
C CYS A 48 -5.66 -11.89 0.48
N LYS A 49 -5.55 -13.02 1.19
CA LYS A 49 -4.43 -13.37 2.08
C LYS A 49 -3.74 -14.60 1.53
N ASN A 50 -2.41 -14.65 1.65
CA ASN A 50 -1.58 -15.73 1.13
C ASN A 50 -1.80 -15.98 -0.38
N PRO A 51 -1.57 -14.98 -1.24
CA PRO A 51 -1.73 -15.17 -2.68
C PRO A 51 -0.71 -16.18 -3.22
N GLU A 52 -0.94 -16.65 -4.44
CA GLU A 52 0.00 -17.48 -5.18
C GLU A 52 0.84 -16.63 -6.14
N ALA A 53 2.15 -16.87 -6.18
CA ALA A 53 3.03 -16.36 -7.21
C ALA A 53 3.10 -17.38 -8.36
N TRP A 54 2.89 -16.90 -9.59
CA TRP A 54 2.93 -17.69 -10.81
C TRP A 54 3.97 -17.09 -11.76
N LEU A 55 4.98 -17.86 -12.13
CA LEU A 55 5.97 -17.50 -13.14
C LEU A 55 5.33 -17.59 -14.51
N ASP A 56 5.41 -16.52 -15.31
CA ASP A 56 5.09 -16.63 -16.72
C ASP A 56 6.23 -17.31 -17.48
N PHE A 57 6.02 -18.57 -17.86
CA PHE A 57 6.94 -19.31 -18.71
C PHE A 57 7.12 -18.65 -20.10
N ARG A 58 6.28 -17.68 -20.48
CA ARG A 58 6.42 -16.89 -21.72
C ARG A 58 7.22 -15.58 -21.55
N GLY A 59 7.81 -15.35 -20.37
CA GLY A 59 8.80 -14.28 -20.17
C GLY A 59 8.23 -12.89 -19.86
N GLN A 60 6.95 -12.77 -19.50
CA GLN A 60 6.33 -11.48 -19.15
C GLN A 60 6.47 -11.09 -17.68
N GLY A 61 7.14 -11.91 -16.87
CA GLY A 61 7.37 -11.68 -15.43
C GLY A 61 6.55 -12.60 -14.53
N ASN A 62 6.44 -12.23 -13.25
CA ASN A 62 5.79 -13.04 -12.22
C ASN A 62 4.43 -12.40 -11.88
N PHE A 63 3.36 -13.19 -11.80
CA PHE A 63 2.00 -12.73 -11.49
C PHE A 63 1.58 -13.14 -10.08
N ILE A 64 0.80 -12.28 -9.44
CA ILE A 64 0.13 -12.57 -8.16
C ILE A 64 -1.31 -13.00 -8.45
N VAL A 65 -1.68 -14.19 -8.01
CA VAL A 65 -3.00 -14.79 -8.17
C VAL A 65 -3.65 -14.92 -6.79
N CYS A 66 -4.88 -14.44 -6.66
CA CYS A 66 -5.73 -14.69 -5.50
C CYS A 66 -6.68 -15.85 -5.83
N PRO A 67 -6.69 -16.96 -5.07
CA PRO A 67 -7.68 -18.02 -5.21
C PRO A 67 -9.08 -17.59 -4.75
#